data_AF-L0HBJ7-F1
#
_entry.id   AF-L0HBJ7-F1
#
_cell.length_a   1.000
_cell.length_b   1.000
_cell.length_c   1.000
_cell.angle_alpha   90.00
_cell.angle_beta   90.00
_cell.angle_gamma   90.00
#
_symmetry.space_group_name_H-M   'P 1'
#
loop_
_entity.id
_entity.type
_entity.pdbx_description
1 polymer ?
#
loop_
_entity_poly.entity_id
_entity_poly.type
_entity_poly.pdbx_seq_one_letter_code
_entity_poly.pdbx_strand_id
1 'polypeptide(L)'
;MADLLDYNTSPLVLILKGAAPLIFLVALVLYVAIRRFFTGKIRLFLDTLILFAFFTFVAGWLRIYADGTEFGFTNEYSLRWLQSIGYIVSAGCFIYAGYRLLHLSGEEKP
;
A
#
# COMPACT_ATOMS: atom_id res chain seq x y z
N MET A 1 -18.13 4.30 25.69
CA MET A 1 -18.11 4.58 24.24
C MET A 1 -16.85 5.31 23.77
N ALA A 2 -16.15 6.06 24.63
CA ALA A 2 -14.86 6.68 24.29
C ALA A 2 -13.69 5.67 24.18
N ASP A 3 -13.72 4.55 24.92
CA ASP A 3 -12.62 3.55 24.91
C ASP A 3 -12.51 2.69 23.64
N LEU A 4 -13.55 2.63 22.80
CA LEU A 4 -13.51 1.86 21.54
C LEU A 4 -12.79 2.58 20.40
N LEU A 5 -12.61 3.90 20.52
CA LEU A 5 -11.94 4.76 19.54
C LEU A 5 -10.52 5.13 19.94
N ASP A 6 -10.07 4.71 21.13
CA ASP A 6 -8.70 4.96 21.56
C ASP A 6 -7.75 4.03 20.78
N TYR A 7 -6.85 4.64 20.02
CA TYR A 7 -6.01 3.97 19.01
C TYR A 7 -5.07 2.94 19.65
N ASN A 8 -4.78 3.10 20.95
CA ASN A 8 -3.85 2.25 21.68
C ASN A 8 -4.49 1.03 22.36
N THR A 9 -5.81 1.01 22.58
CA THR A 9 -6.52 -0.06 23.33
C THR A 9 -7.66 -0.68 22.54
N SER A 10 -7.98 -0.17 21.34
CA SER A 10 -9.09 -0.67 20.55
C SER A 10 -8.80 -2.02 19.89
N PRO A 11 -9.66 -3.04 20.03
CA PRO A 11 -9.55 -4.32 19.33
C PRO A 11 -9.60 -4.17 17.80
N LEU A 12 -10.07 -3.02 17.29
CA LEU A 12 -10.08 -2.70 15.86
C LEU A 12 -8.66 -2.63 15.27
N VAL A 13 -7.65 -2.21 16.04
CA VAL A 13 -6.25 -2.17 15.57
C VAL A 13 -5.69 -3.59 15.44
N LEU A 14 -6.04 -4.49 16.35
CA LEU A 14 -5.66 -5.90 16.27
C LEU A 14 -6.29 -6.58 15.04
N ILE A 15 -7.58 -6.31 14.79
CA ILE A 15 -8.28 -6.80 13.59
C ILE A 15 -7.63 -6.22 12.33
N LEU A 16 -7.26 -4.94 12.32
CA LEU A 16 -6.61 -4.29 11.18
C LEU A 16 -5.21 -4.89 10.92
N LYS A 17 -4.44 -5.20 11.98
CA LYS A 17 -3.17 -5.95 11.89
C LYS A 17 -3.37 -7.30 11.19
N GLY A 18 -4.47 -8.02 11.44
CA GLY A 18 -4.74 -9.29 10.75
C GLY A 18 -5.33 -9.15 9.35
N ALA A 19 -6.29 -8.25 9.18
CA ALA A 19 -7.08 -8.11 7.96
C ALA A 19 -6.28 -7.43 6.83
N ALA A 20 -5.46 -6.43 7.12
CA ALA A 20 -4.67 -5.73 6.12
C ALA A 20 -3.74 -6.65 5.30
N PRO A 21 -2.92 -7.54 5.91
CA PRO A 21 -2.05 -8.45 5.16
C PRO A 21 -2.86 -9.50 4.41
N LEU A 22 -4.01 -9.93 4.95
CA LEU A 22 -4.91 -10.87 4.28
C LEU A 22 -5.47 -10.26 2.99
N ILE A 23 -5.98 -9.02 3.06
CA ILE A 23 -6.51 -8.29 1.90
C ILE A 23 -5.41 -8.07 0.86
N PHE A 24 -4.20 -7.70 1.30
CA PHE A 24 -3.07 -7.53 0.40
C PHE A 24 -2.65 -8.86 -0.27
N LEU A 25 -2.67 -9.97 0.47
CA LEU A 25 -2.36 -11.30 -0.07
C LEU A 25 -3.39 -11.73 -1.11
N VAL A 26 -4.67 -11.49 -0.87
CA VAL A 26 -5.74 -11.72 -1.86
C VAL A 26 -5.50 -10.88 -3.12
N ALA A 27 -5.17 -9.60 -2.97
CA ALA A 27 -4.84 -8.72 -4.09
C ALA A 27 -3.61 -9.23 -4.87
N LEU A 28 -2.59 -9.74 -4.18
CA LEU A 28 -1.40 -10.32 -4.80
C LEU A 28 -1.73 -11.59 -5.60
N VAL A 29 -2.56 -12.48 -5.04
CA VAL A 29 -3.01 -13.70 -5.74
C VAL A 29 -3.82 -13.34 -6.99
N LEU A 30 -4.74 -12.38 -6.88
CA LEU A 30 -5.49 -11.87 -8.02
C LEU A 30 -4.56 -11.27 -9.07
N TYR A 31 -3.59 -10.45 -8.66
CA TYR A 31 -2.57 -9.92 -9.58
C TYR A 31 -1.78 -11.03 -10.27
N VAL A 32 -1.36 -12.09 -9.55
CA VAL A 32 -0.61 -13.21 -10.14
C VAL A 32 -1.47 -14.04 -11.11
N ALA A 33 -2.76 -14.17 -10.85
CA ALA A 33 -3.70 -14.81 -11.77
C ALA A 33 -3.90 -13.94 -13.02
N ILE A 34 -4.19 -12.65 -12.81
CA ILE A 34 -4.54 -11.70 -13.87
C ILE A 34 -3.34 -11.39 -14.78
N ARG A 35 -2.13 -11.23 -14.22
CA ARG A 35 -0.91 -10.93 -15.01
C ARG A 35 -0.58 -11.98 -16.07
N ARG A 36 -1.11 -13.20 -15.96
CA ARG A 36 -0.91 -14.26 -16.96
C ARG A 36 -1.72 -14.02 -18.23
N PHE A 37 -2.81 -13.26 -18.13
CA PHE A 37 -3.71 -12.96 -19.26
C PHE A 37 -3.29 -11.71 -20.05
N PHE A 38 -2.42 -10.86 -19.47
CA PHE A 38 -2.01 -9.60 -20.08
C PHE A 38 -0.53 -9.62 -20.46
N THR A 39 -0.23 -9.22 -21.70
CA THR A 39 1.13 -9.08 -22.24
C THR A 39 1.43 -7.64 -22.66
N GLY A 40 2.69 -7.24 -22.63
CA GLY A 40 3.14 -5.92 -23.14
C GLY A 40 2.86 -4.74 -22.19
N LYS A 41 2.39 -3.63 -22.75
CA LYS A 41 2.26 -2.34 -22.04
C LYS A 41 1.27 -2.38 -20.86
N ILE A 42 0.20 -3.19 -20.96
CA ILE A 42 -0.83 -3.35 -19.92
C ILE A 42 -0.25 -4.10 -18.70
N ARG A 43 0.64 -5.07 -18.93
CA ARG A 43 1.33 -5.78 -17.85
C ARG A 43 2.19 -4.82 -17.02
N LEU A 44 2.97 -3.96 -17.67
CA LEU A 44 3.77 -2.94 -16.98
C LEU A 44 2.92 -1.97 -16.15
N PHE A 45 1.70 -1.64 -16.60
CA PHE A 45 0.76 -0.84 -15.82
C PHE A 45 0.27 -1.59 -14.58
N LEU A 46 -0.13 -2.86 -14.71
CA LEU A 46 -0.52 -3.73 -13.59
C LEU A 46 0.63 -3.93 -12.60
N ASP A 47 1.86 -4.13 -13.10
CA ASP A 47 3.08 -4.27 -12.30
C ASP A 47 3.36 -2.98 -11.50
N THR A 48 3.06 -1.81 -12.06
CA THR A 48 3.18 -0.53 -11.34
C THR A 48 2.08 -0.36 -10.28
N LEU A 49 0.85 -0.77 -10.57
CA LEU A 49 -0.26 -0.70 -9.62
C LEU A 49 -0.04 -1.61 -8.41
N ILE A 50 0.50 -2.82 -8.60
CA ILE A 50 0.81 -3.69 -7.47
C ILE A 50 1.97 -3.13 -6.64
N LEU A 51 2.93 -2.45 -7.28
CA LEU A 51 4.03 -1.77 -6.59
C LEU A 51 3.52 -0.58 -5.76
N PHE A 52 2.60 0.21 -6.31
CA PHE A 52 1.87 1.24 -5.55
C PHE A 52 1.18 0.63 -4.32
N ALA A 53 0.37 -0.41 -4.54
CA ALA A 53 -0.35 -1.10 -3.46
C ALA A 53 0.60 -1.66 -2.40
N PHE A 54 1.76 -2.17 -2.79
CA PHE A 54 2.80 -2.66 -1.88
C PHE A 54 3.35 -1.54 -1.00
N PHE A 55 3.76 -0.41 -1.58
CA PHE A 55 4.30 0.71 -0.79
C PHE A 55 3.25 1.35 0.11
N THR A 56 1.99 1.45 -0.35
CA THR A 56 0.88 1.91 0.48
C THR A 56 0.58 0.93 1.62
N PHE A 57 0.65 -0.38 1.38
CA PHE A 57 0.51 -1.40 2.41
C PHE A 57 1.62 -1.28 3.46
N VAL A 58 2.88 -1.17 3.03
CA VAL A 58 4.03 -0.98 3.94
C VAL A 58 3.87 0.30 4.76
N ALA A 59 3.47 1.42 4.15
CA ALA A 59 3.22 2.67 4.88
C ALA A 59 2.06 2.54 5.88
N GLY A 60 0.97 1.86 5.49
CA GLY A 60 -0.15 1.55 6.38
C GLY A 60 0.24 0.64 7.54
N TRP A 61 1.11 -0.34 7.28
CA TRP A 61 1.65 -1.23 8.30
C TRP A 61 2.52 -0.46 9.29
N LEU A 62 3.45 0.36 8.80
CA LEU A 62 4.29 1.24 9.62
C LEU A 62 3.45 2.21 10.47
N ARG A 63 2.29 2.66 9.96
CA ARG A 63 1.33 3.46 10.73
C ARG A 63 0.73 2.69 11.91
N ILE A 64 0.36 1.43 11.70
CA ILE A 64 -0.27 0.60 12.73
C ILE A 64 0.73 0.28 13.86
N TYR A 65 2.03 0.21 13.55
CA TYR A 65 3.09 0.03 14.54
C TYR A 65 3.81 1.35 14.89
N ALA A 66 3.26 2.51 14.51
CA ALA A 66 3.95 3.81 14.54
C ALA A 66 4.47 4.23 15.92
N ASP A 67 3.86 3.73 16.99
CA ASP A 67 4.24 4.08 18.36
C ASP A 67 5.43 3.27 18.90
N GLY A 68 6.00 2.35 18.10
CA GLY A 68 7.40 1.88 18.24
C GLY A 68 7.75 1.07 19.50
N THR A 69 6.86 1.00 20.49
CA THR A 69 7.09 0.35 21.79
C THR A 69 7.33 -1.16 21.66
N GLU A 70 6.75 -1.81 20.65
CA GLU A 70 6.93 -3.25 20.37
C GLU A 70 8.27 -3.58 19.68
N PHE A 71 8.96 -2.60 19.08
CA PHE A 71 10.20 -2.80 18.29
C PHE A 71 11.44 -2.12 18.88
N GLY A 72 11.36 -1.56 20.09
CA GLY A 72 12.50 -0.91 20.76
C GLY A 72 12.83 0.49 20.25
N PHE A 73 11.93 1.13 19.49
CA PHE A 73 12.09 2.52 19.05
C PHE A 73 11.57 3.49 20.13
N THR A 74 12.35 4.53 20.45
CA THR A 74 11.90 5.64 21.31
C THR A 74 10.91 6.54 20.54
N ASN A 75 10.02 7.25 21.25
CA ASN A 75 9.03 8.18 20.66
C ASN A 75 9.63 9.20 19.67
N GLU A 76 10.94 9.47 19.80
CA GLU A 76 11.72 10.39 18.97
C GLU A 76 12.16 9.78 17.62
N TYR A 77 12.39 8.46 17.55
CA TYR A 77 12.71 7.72 16.32
C TYR A 77 11.51 6.86 15.89
N SER A 78 10.39 7.53 15.60
CA SER A 78 9.17 6.80 15.25
C SER A 78 9.21 6.22 13.83
N LEU A 79 8.58 5.06 13.67
CA LEU A 79 8.33 4.40 12.37
C LEU A 79 7.53 5.30 11.39
N ARG A 80 7.04 6.46 11.85
CA ARG A 80 6.34 7.49 11.07
C ARG A 80 7.24 8.13 10.00
N TRP A 81 8.55 8.19 10.21
CA TRP A 81 9.50 8.62 9.18
C TRP A 81 9.51 7.62 8.01
N LEU A 82 9.64 6.32 8.28
CA LEU A 82 9.58 5.28 7.25
C LEU A 82 8.20 5.22 6.57
N GLN A 83 7.12 5.45 7.33
CA GLN A 83 5.77 5.61 6.77
C GLN A 83 5.73 6.74 5.73
N SER A 84 6.37 7.88 6.03
CA SER A 84 6.38 9.03 5.13
C SER A 84 7.14 8.74 3.83
N ILE A 85 8.27 8.03 3.91
CA ILE A 85 8.99 7.53 2.73
C ILE A 85 8.09 6.58 1.92
N GLY A 86 7.42 5.63 2.58
CA GLY A 86 6.50 4.71 1.93
C GLY A 86 5.38 5.43 1.17
N TYR A 87 4.79 6.49 1.74
CA TYR A 87 3.80 7.30 1.04
C TYR A 87 4.37 8.04 -0.17
N ILE A 88 5.56 8.64 -0.06
CA ILE A 88 6.21 9.34 -1.19
C ILE A 88 6.46 8.37 -2.35
N VAL A 89 7.01 7.19 -2.05
CA VAL A 89 7.26 6.17 -3.09
C VAL A 89 5.94 5.67 -3.69
N SER A 90 4.89 5.50 -2.86
CA SER A 90 3.57 5.14 -3.37
C SER A 90 3.00 6.22 -4.30
N ALA A 91 3.10 7.51 -3.95
CA ALA A 91 2.64 8.60 -4.79
C ALA A 91 3.37 8.62 -6.15
N GLY A 92 4.69 8.37 -6.16
CA GLY A 92 5.47 8.21 -7.38
C GLY A 92 4.98 7.06 -8.27
N CYS A 93 4.72 5.89 -7.67
CA CYS A 93 4.16 4.74 -8.39
C CYS A 93 2.78 5.04 -8.97
N PHE A 94 1.93 5.73 -8.22
CA PHE A 94 0.58 6.10 -8.66
C PHE A 94 0.60 7.08 -9.84
N ILE A 95 1.43 8.13 -9.75
CA ILE A 95 1.62 9.09 -10.85
C ILE A 95 2.16 8.37 -12.09
N TYR A 96 3.14 7.47 -11.93
CA TYR A 96 3.69 6.69 -13.04
C TYR A 96 2.64 5.77 -13.68
N ALA A 97 1.81 5.11 -12.86
CA ALA A 97 0.71 4.29 -13.35
C ALA A 97 -0.30 5.15 -14.15
N GLY A 98 -0.70 6.31 -13.62
CA GLY A 98 -1.60 7.24 -14.31
C GLY A 98 -1.04 7.75 -15.65
N TYR A 99 0.23 8.13 -15.69
CA TYR A 99 0.91 8.51 -16.94
C TYR A 99 0.85 7.38 -17.98
N ARG A 100 1.08 6.13 -17.57
CA ARG A 100 1.02 4.95 -18.44
C ARG A 100 -0.38 4.63 -18.91
N LEU A 101 -1.40 4.81 -18.07
CA LEU A 101 -2.80 4.68 -18.45
C LEU A 101 -3.15 5.67 -19.56
N LEU A 102 -2.77 6.95 -19.39
CA LEU A 102 -3.01 7.98 -20.41
C LEU A 102 -2.27 7.69 -21.73
N HIS A 103 -1.08 7.10 -21.69
CA HIS A 103 -0.34 6.70 -22.90
C HIS A 103 -0.88 5.42 -23.55
N LEU A 104 -1.55 4.56 -22.79
CA LEU A 104 -2.28 3.41 -23.31
C LEU A 104 -3.60 3.83 -23.97
N SER A 105 -4.29 4.82 -23.39
CA SER A 105 -5.53 5.39 -23.96
C SER A 105 -5.26 6.42 -25.08
N GLY A 106 -4.08 7.04 -25.11
CA GLY A 106 -3.71 8.08 -26.07
C GLY A 106 -3.14 7.58 -27.40
N GLU A 107 -3.03 6.25 -27.62
CA GLU A 107 -2.80 5.69 -28.97
C GLU A 107 -4.08 5.72 -29.84
N GLU A 108 -5.22 6.14 -29.29
CA GLU A 108 -6.35 6.67 -30.05
C GLU A 108 -6.18 8.19 -30.21
N LYS A 109 -5.27 8.62 -31.09
CA LYS A 109 -5.41 9.93 -31.73
C LYS A 109 -6.03 9.71 -33.12
N PRO A 110 -7.07 10.48 -33.49
CA PRO A 110 -7.60 10.46 -34.86
C PRO A 110 -6.54 10.87 -35.88
#